data_AF-A0AAV6SPM3-F1
#
_entry.id   AF-A0AAV6SPM3-F1
#
_cell.length_a   1.000
_cell.length_b   1.000
_cell.length_c   1.000
_cell.angle_alpha   90.00
_cell.angle_beta   90.00
_cell.angle_gamma   90.00
#
_symmetry.space_group_name_H-M   'P 1'
#
loop_
_entity.id
_entity.type
_entity.pdbx_description
1 polymer ?
#
loop_
_entity_poly.entity_id
_entity_poly.type
_entity_poly.pdbx_seq_one_letter_code
_entity_poly.pdbx_strand_id
1 'polypeptide(L)' 'MWYEILPGLAVMTVCLVIPGVATRQIHKYTNGVKEKRVARRPWQWYLMERDKRVSGSGQYYASKVRVHLSCHYQ' A
#
# COMPACT_ATOMS: atom_id res chain seq x y z
N MET A 1 -2.27 -27.76 -31.93
CA MET A 1 -0.96 -27.85 -32.63
C MET A 1 -0.04 -26.67 -32.28
N TRP A 2 -0.31 -25.41 -32.64
CA TRP A 2 0.48 -24.27 -32.12
C TRP A 2 -0.07 -23.69 -30.80
N TYR A 3 -1.39 -23.76 -30.59
CA TYR A 3 -2.05 -23.30 -29.36
C TYR A 3 -1.76 -24.15 -28.11
N GLU A 4 -1.11 -25.30 -28.24
CA GLU A 4 -0.75 -26.18 -27.10
C GLU A 4 0.25 -25.51 -26.13
N ILE A 5 0.92 -24.44 -26.56
CA ILE A 5 1.80 -23.65 -25.70
C ILE A 5 1.03 -22.66 -24.81
N LEU A 6 -0.19 -22.28 -25.21
CA LEU A 6 -0.99 -21.28 -24.49
C LEU A 6 -1.36 -21.72 -23.06
N PRO A 7 -1.73 -22.99 -22.79
CA PRO A 7 -1.95 -23.46 -21.42
C PRO A 7 -0.71 -23.33 -20.53
N GLY A 8 0.48 -23.68 -21.05
CA GLY A 8 1.73 -23.54 -20.30
C GLY A 8 2.06 -22.08 -20.00
N LEU A 9 1.89 -21.21 -20.98
CA LEU A 9 2.07 -19.76 -20.82
C LEU A 9 1.04 -19.17 -19.83
N ALA A 10 -0.22 -19.60 -19.90
CA ALA A 10 -1.28 -19.15 -19.01
C ALA A 10 -0.98 -19.51 -17.55
N VAL A 11 -0.55 -20.75 -17.27
CA VAL A 11 -0.18 -21.15 -15.91
C VAL A 11 1.03 -20.35 -15.41
N MET A 12 2.07 -20.19 -16.23
CA MET A 12 3.25 -19.43 -15.85
C MET A 12 2.92 -17.97 -15.54
N THR A 13 2.12 -17.32 -16.40
CA THR A 13 1.72 -15.92 -16.21
C THR A 13 0.86 -15.74 -14.96
N VAL A 14 -0.09 -16.63 -14.70
CA VAL A 14 -0.91 -16.60 -13.47
C VAL A 14 -0.01 -16.73 -12.24
N CYS A 15 0.90 -17.71 -12.22
CA CYS A 15 1.83 -17.91 -11.11
C CYS A 15 2.72 -16.69 -10.85
N LEU A 16 3.13 -15.95 -11.88
CA LEU A 16 3.93 -14.72 -11.74
C LEU A 16 3.09 -13.49 -11.34
N VAL A 17 1.82 -13.44 -11.73
CA VAL A 17 0.92 -12.33 -11.39
C VAL A 17 0.44 -12.39 -9.94
N ILE A 18 0.21 -13.59 -9.40
CA ILE A 18 -0.31 -13.80 -8.04
C ILE A 18 0.51 -13.04 -6.97
N PRO A 19 1.85 -13.13 -6.91
CA PRO A 19 2.64 -12.40 -5.93
C PRO A 19 2.47 -10.87 -6.01
N GLY A 20 2.37 -10.32 -7.22
CA GLY A 20 2.18 -8.89 -7.44
C GLY A 20 0.81 -8.41 -6.94
N VAL A 21 -0.24 -9.18 -7.23
CA VAL A 21 -1.60 -8.87 -6.75
C VAL A 21 -1.68 -9.03 -5.22
N ALA A 22 -1.13 -10.11 -4.69
CA ALA A 22 -1.12 -10.39 -3.25
C ALA A 22 -0.42 -9.27 -2.46
N THR A 23 0.79 -8.87 -2.86
CA THR A 23 1.54 -7.79 -2.18
C THR A 23 0.81 -6.45 -2.27
N ARG A 24 0.14 -6.14 -3.38
CA ARG A 24 -0.70 -4.93 -3.49
C ARG A 24 -1.84 -4.93 -2.47
N GLN A 25 -2.52 -6.06 -2.29
CA GLN A 25 -3.62 -6.15 -1.32
C GLN A 25 -3.10 -6.09 0.12
N ILE A 26 -2.01 -6.78 0.43
CA ILE A 26 -1.37 -6.73 1.76
C ILE A 26 -0.93 -5.31 2.10
N HIS A 27 -0.33 -4.58 1.16
CA HIS A 27 0.06 -3.19 1.37
C HIS A 27 -1.12 -2.26 1.62
N LYS A 28 -2.25 -2.46 0.93
CA LYS A 28 -3.47 -1.71 1.20
C LYS A 28 -4.07 -2.03 2.56
N TYR A 29 -4.11 -3.32 2.93
CA TYR A 29 -4.66 -3.75 4.21
C TYR A 29 -3.87 -3.18 5.40
N THR A 30 -2.54 -3.23 5.32
CA THR A 30 -1.65 -2.80 6.43
C THR A 30 -1.51 -1.27 6.58
N ASN A 31 -1.79 -0.49 5.54
CA ASN A 31 -1.57 0.97 5.52
C ASN A 31 -2.87 1.80 5.42
N GLY A 32 -3.99 1.25 5.88
CA GLY A 32 -5.27 1.97 5.91
C GLY A 32 -5.81 2.29 4.52
N VAL A 33 -5.80 1.29 3.63
CA VAL A 33 -6.30 1.34 2.23
C VAL A 33 -5.44 2.18 1.28
N LYS A 34 -4.37 2.80 1.79
CA LYS A 34 -3.40 3.58 1.01
C LYS A 34 -2.25 2.71 0.53
N GLU A 35 -1.48 3.24 -0.41
CA GLU A 35 -0.21 2.64 -0.80
C GLU A 35 0.81 2.76 0.32
N LYS A 36 1.70 1.75 0.41
CA LYS A 36 2.82 1.76 1.36
C LYS A 36 3.77 2.90 0.99
N ARG A 37 4.10 3.77 1.95
CA ARG A 37 5.10 4.81 1.73
C ARG A 37 6.49 4.21 1.59
N VAL A 38 7.23 4.66 0.57
CA VAL A 38 8.60 4.25 0.29
C VAL A 38 9.55 5.37 0.70
N ALA A 39 10.38 5.15 1.72
CA ALA A 39 11.40 6.09 2.17
C ALA A 39 12.78 5.72 1.63
N ARG A 40 13.12 6.22 0.44
CA ARG A 40 14.43 6.07 -0.21
C ARG A 40 15.45 7.13 0.22
N ARG A 41 14.98 8.23 0.81
CA ARG A 41 15.81 9.36 1.23
C ARG A 41 15.59 9.64 2.72
N PRO A 42 16.61 10.15 3.45
CA PRO A 42 16.47 10.44 4.88
C PRO A 42 15.33 11.42 5.20
N TRP A 43 15.10 12.40 4.34
CA TRP A 43 14.02 13.36 4.51
C TRP A 43 12.62 12.70 4.45
N GLN A 44 12.46 11.64 3.64
CA GLN A 44 11.19 10.90 3.56
C GLN A 44 10.93 10.12 4.85
N TRP A 45 11.99 9.59 5.47
CA TRP A 45 11.90 8.95 6.78
C TRP A 45 11.52 9.95 7.87
N TYR A 46 12.18 11.12 7.89
CA TYR A 46 11.86 12.19 8.83
C TYR A 46 10.38 12.62 8.74
N LEU A 47 9.83 12.76 7.54
CA LEU A 47 8.41 13.07 7.34
C LEU A 47 7.49 11.92 7.79
N MET A 48 7.88 10.66 7.59
CA MET A 48 7.11 9.51 8.06
C MET A 48 7.06 9.46 9.59
N GLU A 49 8.18 9.73 10.25
CA GLU A 49 8.28 9.82 11.71
C GLU A 49 7.45 10.98 12.27
N ARG A 50 7.44 12.13 11.56
CA ARG A 50 6.58 13.27 11.88
C ARG A 50 5.11 12.88 11.82
N ASP A 51 4.67 12.24 10.74
CA ASP A 51 3.27 11.83 10.58
C ASP A 51 2.86 10.80 11.64
N LYS A 52 3.78 9.91 12.04
CA LYS A 52 3.59 8.98 13.16
C LYS A 52 3.38 9.69 14.50
N ARG A 53 4.15 10.75 14.79
CA ARG A 53 4.02 11.54 16.02
C ARG A 53 2.73 12.38 16.01
N VAL A 54 2.40 12.97 14.87
CA VAL A 54 1.21 13.82 14.73
C VAL A 54 -0.08 13.00 14.73
N SER A 55 -0.05 11.73 14.31
CA SER A 55 -1.27 10.91 14.22
C SER A 55 -1.94 10.59 15.55
N GLY A 56 -1.20 10.63 16.67
CA GLY A 56 -1.71 10.32 18.02
C GLY A 56 -2.03 8.84 18.27
N SER A 57 -2.13 8.02 17.22
CA SER A 57 -2.29 6.56 17.27
C SER A 57 -0.96 5.80 17.12
N GLY A 58 0.15 6.53 16.92
CA GLY A 58 1.45 5.93 16.64
C GLY A 58 1.55 5.24 15.28
N GLN A 59 0.53 5.39 14.42
CA GLN A 59 0.49 4.85 13.06
C GLN A 59 0.76 5.97 12.05
N TYR A 60 1.69 5.77 11.10
CA TYR A 60 2.08 6.82 10.15
C TYR A 60 1.08 7.00 8.99
N TYR A 61 0.27 5.99 8.68
CA TYR A 61 -0.72 6.05 7.59
C TYR A 61 -2.02 6.77 7.99
N ALA A 62 -2.23 6.97 9.31
CA ALA A 62 -3.36 7.69 9.88
C ALA A 62 -3.20 9.21 9.72
N SER A 63 -3.61 9.72 8.55
CA SER A 63 -3.54 11.14 8.21
C SER A 63 -4.58 11.96 8.99
N LYS A 64 -4.14 12.99 9.73
CA LYS A 64 -5.01 13.88 10.51
C LYS A 64 -5.97 14.74 9.68
N VAL A 65 -5.62 15.08 8.43
CA VAL A 65 -6.46 15.96 7.58
C VAL A 65 -7.88 15.43 7.44
N ARG A 66 -8.05 14.11 7.30
CA ARG A 66 -9.38 13.49 7.22
C ARG A 66 -10.15 13.59 8.54
N VAL A 67 -9.48 13.39 9.68
CA VAL A 67 -10.10 13.46 11.01
C VAL A 67 -10.46 14.90 11.39
N HIS A 68 -9.64 15.87 11.01
CA HIS A 68 -9.93 17.29 11.29
C HIS A 68 -11.12 17.79 10.47
N LEU A 69 -11.24 17.40 9.19
CA LEU A 69 -12.42 17.70 8.37
C LEU A 69 -13.71 17.02 8.88
N SER A 70 -13.62 15.81 9.44
CA SER A 70 -14.78 15.13 10.04
C SER A 70 -15.22 15.72 11.38
N CYS A 71 -14.34 16.45 12.08
CA CYS A 71 -14.66 17.09 13.37
C CYS A 71 -15.20 18.53 13.20
N HIS A 72 -14.93 19.20 12.07
CA HIS A 72 -15.48 20.51 11.72
C HIS A 72 -16.84 20.44 11.01
N TYR A 73 -17.31 19.24 10.67
CA TYR A 73 -18.63 18.95 10.09
C TYR A 73 -19.46 18.06 11.03
N GLN A 74 -19.36 18.28 12.34
CA GLN A 74 -20.20 17.63 13.35
C GLN A 74 -20.69 18.65 14.37
#